data_AF-A0A2P5E6T8-F1
#
_entry.id   AF-A0A2P5E6T8-F1
#
_cell.length_a   1.000
_cell.length_b   1.000
_cell.length_c   1.000
_cell.angle_alpha   90.00
_cell.angle_beta   90.00
_cell.angle_gamma   90.00
#
_symmetry.space_group_name_H-M   'P 1'
#
loop_
_entity.id
_entity.type
_entity.pdbx_description
1 polymer ?
#
loop_
_entity_poly.entity_id
_entity_poly.type
_entity_poly.pdbx_seq_one_letter_code
_entity_poly.pdbx_strand_id
1 'polypeptide(L)'
;MDMETEMLCQKGKKRQFVEISDDGGINEVYRFRILLPSGTTVRLNVRDPGPKMPFADFIALVKDEYFRVLRHSESMQCKRPINWKIGSLSLQDTNGVKMTSTVNFKNFEQRKCHILVLHDGPGGFAEIFEGLGEDICKLGLFIGQVEAKFNALNDVKEKVEKTIEELQDSTEPCPLGFSNCFSTKEELMEAIEKIGNSAAAVLCHISRGVPFQEPENHLMKDIIGVVALLGSVCCRQLSRILSEYLGADRMLAVVSRSFETAAALEKYEQNGEVDRGRALHAEAATIGKSLNGRFLVICLEDVSPFVGGFEGDGFQRKLALPLPYLLDGAIPKGFLGFALNMIDLDMDEVGIMTNSGHGLRETLFYHLFGELHVYRTREDMLAARACIKHGAVSLDGGILRQNGAISLGFGDIGVCFQVVPTKSEMLFSQENLKRLEEKKSQLRAINDLIGKSRFVHGKLLKKFRKRLMEYTKLMDNFDPILQH
;
A
#
# COMPACT_ATOMS: atom_id res chain seq x y z
N MET A 1 -38.68 26.86 -34.90
CA MET A 1 -39.24 28.21 -35.14
C MET A 1 -38.05 29.08 -35.47
N ASP A 2 -37.65 28.96 -36.73
CA ASP A 2 -36.65 29.81 -37.36
C ASP A 2 -37.24 31.19 -37.56
N MET A 3 -36.45 32.23 -37.29
CA MET A 3 -36.64 33.54 -37.87
C MET A 3 -35.28 34.23 -37.99
N GLU A 4 -34.50 33.77 -38.97
CA GLU A 4 -33.69 34.68 -39.77
C GLU A 4 -34.63 35.47 -40.68
N THR A 5 -34.62 36.80 -40.64
CA THR A 5 -35.02 37.61 -41.80
C THR A 5 -34.31 38.96 -41.78
N GLU A 6 -33.23 39.01 -42.56
CA GLU A 6 -32.90 40.00 -43.58
C GLU A 6 -33.00 41.51 -43.29
N MET A 7 -31.82 42.11 -43.44
CA MET A 7 -31.60 43.48 -43.88
C MET A 7 -32.34 43.80 -45.20
N LEU A 8 -33.07 44.91 -45.22
CA LEU A 8 -33.33 45.67 -46.43
C LEU A 8 -32.91 47.13 -46.23
N CYS A 9 -31.81 47.45 -46.89
CA CYS A 9 -31.36 48.80 -47.24
C CYS A 9 -32.41 49.45 -48.16
N GLN A 10 -32.75 50.73 -47.96
CA GLN A 10 -32.74 51.72 -49.04
C GLN A 10 -33.02 53.18 -48.61
N LYS A 11 -32.16 54.02 -49.19
CA LYS A 11 -32.38 55.37 -49.72
C LYS A 11 -32.41 56.55 -48.74
N GLY A 12 -31.28 57.27 -48.83
CA GLY A 12 -31.06 58.57 -48.22
C GLY A 12 -32.02 59.67 -48.69
N LYS A 13 -32.21 60.64 -47.80
CA LYS A 13 -32.70 61.97 -48.13
C LYS A 13 -31.56 62.98 -47.99
N LYS A 14 -31.27 63.67 -49.09
CA LYS A 14 -30.37 64.83 -49.14
C LYS A 14 -31.01 66.01 -48.39
N ARG A 15 -30.24 66.52 -47.42
CA ARG A 15 -30.04 67.89 -46.93
C ARG A 15 -31.23 68.87 -46.97
N GLN A 16 -31.54 69.42 -45.80
CA GLN A 16 -32.09 70.76 -45.68
C GLN A 16 -31.01 71.71 -45.17
N PHE A 17 -30.85 72.77 -45.94
CA PHE A 17 -29.94 73.90 -45.79
C PHE A 17 -30.59 74.87 -44.80
N VAL A 18 -29.91 75.20 -43.70
CA VAL A 18 -30.26 76.35 -42.85
C VAL A 18 -28.96 77.02 -42.45
N GLU A 19 -28.68 78.14 -43.11
CA GLU A 19 -27.72 79.15 -42.67
C GLU A 19 -28.36 79.97 -41.55
N ILE A 20 -27.70 80.02 -40.40
CA ILE A 20 -27.81 81.13 -39.45
C ILE A 20 -26.38 81.53 -39.09
N SER A 21 -26.15 82.83 -39.21
CA SER A 21 -24.87 83.51 -39.34
C SER A 21 -24.01 83.52 -38.07
N ASP A 22 -22.72 83.26 -38.30
CA ASP A 22 -21.52 83.93 -37.81
C ASP A 22 -21.52 84.62 -36.42
N ASP A 23 -20.90 83.95 -35.44
CA ASP A 23 -19.96 84.57 -34.51
C ASP A 23 -18.87 83.56 -34.10
N GLY A 24 -17.65 83.79 -34.59
CA GLY A 24 -16.40 83.66 -33.82
C GLY A 24 -15.99 82.30 -33.25
N GLY A 25 -15.37 81.45 -34.06
CA GLY A 25 -14.48 80.37 -33.59
C GLY A 25 -14.68 79.05 -34.33
N ILE A 26 -14.00 78.87 -35.46
CA ILE A 26 -13.99 77.58 -36.16
C ILE A 26 -13.20 76.58 -35.30
N ASN A 27 -13.87 75.74 -34.51
CA ASN A 27 -13.20 74.67 -33.79
C ASN A 27 -12.41 73.80 -34.79
N GLU A 28 -11.09 73.81 -34.67
CA GLU A 28 -10.18 73.09 -35.54
C GLU A 28 -10.19 71.62 -35.13
N VAL A 29 -10.84 70.76 -35.92
CA VAL A 29 -10.90 69.31 -35.64
C VAL A 29 -10.05 68.52 -36.63
N TYR A 30 -9.05 67.84 -36.10
CA TYR A 30 -8.16 66.94 -36.83
C TYR A 30 -8.51 65.48 -36.51
N ARG A 31 -8.61 64.64 -37.56
CA ARG A 31 -8.97 63.23 -37.43
C ARG A 31 -7.80 62.35 -37.85
N PHE A 32 -7.41 61.42 -36.99
CA PHE A 32 -6.31 60.49 -37.23
C PHE A 32 -6.76 59.04 -37.10
N ARG A 33 -6.22 58.18 -37.97
CA ARG A 33 -6.19 56.73 -37.82
C ARG A 33 -4.75 56.33 -37.59
N ILE A 34 -4.47 55.77 -36.43
CA ILE A 34 -3.11 55.47 -36.00
C ILE A 34 -2.95 53.95 -35.99
N LEU A 35 -2.07 53.46 -36.86
CA LEU A 35 -1.68 52.06 -36.94
C LEU A 35 -0.59 51.80 -35.90
N LEU A 36 -0.89 50.92 -34.95
CA LEU A 36 0.01 50.59 -33.85
C LEU A 36 0.87 49.36 -34.17
N PRO A 37 2.06 49.21 -33.53
CA PRO A 37 2.91 48.02 -33.66
C PRO A 37 2.22 46.71 -33.29
N SER A 38 1.18 46.77 -32.46
CA SER A 38 0.34 45.62 -32.09
C SER A 38 -0.59 45.15 -33.21
N GLY A 39 -0.57 45.79 -34.39
CA GLY A 39 -1.50 45.54 -35.50
C GLY A 39 -2.89 46.14 -35.28
N THR A 40 -3.08 46.96 -34.23
CA THR A 40 -4.35 47.61 -33.90
C THR A 40 -4.43 49.00 -34.51
N THR A 41 -5.63 49.43 -34.92
CA THR A 41 -5.87 50.80 -35.41
C THR A 41 -6.64 51.60 -34.35
N VAL A 42 -6.07 52.70 -33.88
CA VAL A 42 -6.74 53.67 -33.00
C VAL A 42 -7.30 54.82 -33.82
N ARG A 43 -8.52 55.28 -33.51
CA ARG A 43 -9.13 56.47 -34.12
C ARG A 43 -9.07 57.61 -33.11
N LEU A 44 -8.34 58.67 -33.43
CA LEU A 44 -8.14 59.83 -32.56
C LEU A 44 -8.72 61.09 -33.22
N ASN A 45 -9.52 61.85 -32.46
CA ASN A 45 -10.01 63.16 -32.88
C ASN A 45 -9.43 64.22 -31.94
N VAL A 46 -8.58 65.10 -32.46
CA VAL A 46 -7.95 66.18 -31.68
C VAL A 46 -8.66 67.49 -32.02
N ARG A 47 -9.15 68.20 -30.99
CA ARG A 47 -9.85 69.48 -31.13
C ARG A 47 -8.97 70.61 -30.62
N ASP A 48 -8.86 71.67 -31.40
CA ASP A 48 -8.17 72.92 -31.07
C ASP A 48 -6.72 72.73 -30.54
N PRO A 49 -5.86 71.93 -31.21
CA PRO A 49 -4.52 71.59 -30.71
C PRO A 49 -3.50 72.73 -30.77
N GLY A 50 -3.83 73.86 -31.40
CA GLY A 50 -2.86 74.88 -31.80
C GLY A 50 -1.95 74.44 -32.95
N PRO A 51 -1.02 75.31 -33.41
CA PRO A 51 -0.23 75.05 -34.62
C PRO A 51 0.79 73.91 -34.46
N LYS A 52 1.26 73.65 -33.24
CA LYS A 52 2.26 72.63 -32.91
C LYS A 52 1.96 72.05 -31.52
N MET A 53 2.05 70.73 -31.39
CA MET A 53 1.91 70.02 -30.12
C MET A 53 3.18 69.21 -29.84
N PRO A 54 3.68 69.19 -28.59
CA PRO A 54 4.74 68.29 -28.19
C PRO A 54 4.39 66.83 -28.52
N PHE A 55 5.37 66.08 -29.01
CA PHE A 55 5.15 64.68 -29.40
C PHE A 55 4.65 63.83 -28.22
N ALA A 56 5.13 64.09 -27.01
CA ALA A 56 4.69 63.41 -25.79
C ALA A 56 3.18 63.57 -25.53
N ASP A 57 2.65 64.79 -25.68
CA ASP A 57 1.23 65.10 -25.44
C ASP A 57 0.35 64.41 -26.49
N PHE A 58 0.79 64.41 -27.75
CA PHE A 58 0.08 63.69 -28.80
C PHE A 58 0.06 62.18 -28.52
N ILE A 59 1.20 61.58 -28.16
CA ILE A 59 1.29 60.16 -27.79
C ILE A 59 0.41 59.83 -26.57
N ALA A 60 0.30 60.72 -25.58
CA ALA A 60 -0.59 60.52 -24.44
C ALA A 60 -2.05 60.35 -24.89
N LEU A 61 -2.52 61.18 -25.83
CA LEU A 61 -3.86 61.04 -26.42
C LEU A 61 -4.05 59.70 -27.15
N VAL A 62 -3.03 59.25 -27.90
CA VAL A 62 -3.04 57.92 -28.56
C VAL A 62 -3.09 56.80 -27.54
N LYS A 63 -2.32 56.92 -26.46
CA LYS A 63 -2.21 55.95 -25.37
C LYS A 63 -3.55 55.81 -24.63
N ASP A 64 -4.19 56.92 -24.27
CA ASP A 64 -5.49 56.93 -23.60
C ASP A 64 -6.58 56.27 -24.45
N GLU A 65 -6.60 56.59 -25.74
CA GLU A 65 -7.51 55.97 -26.72
C GLU A 65 -7.27 54.47 -26.88
N TYR A 66 -6.00 54.05 -26.94
CA TYR A 66 -5.62 52.64 -27.00
C TYR A 66 -6.14 51.87 -25.78
N PHE A 67 -5.94 52.40 -24.56
CA PHE A 67 -6.43 51.75 -23.34
C PHE A 67 -7.95 51.78 -23.20
N ARG A 68 -8.62 52.84 -23.70
CA ARG A 68 -10.09 52.85 -23.78
C ARG A 68 -10.61 51.71 -24.66
N VAL A 69 -9.99 51.50 -25.83
CA VAL A 69 -10.36 50.39 -26.73
C VAL A 69 -10.04 49.03 -26.08
N LEU A 70 -8.92 48.92 -25.35
CA LEU A 70 -8.50 47.70 -24.67
C LEU A 70 -9.50 47.23 -23.60
N ARG A 71 -10.07 48.15 -22.81
CA ARG A 71 -11.05 47.80 -21.75
C ARG A 71 -12.37 47.24 -22.29
N HIS A 72 -12.67 47.43 -23.57
CA HIS A 72 -13.94 47.03 -24.19
C HIS A 72 -13.81 45.84 -25.16
N SER A 73 -12.67 45.16 -25.21
CA SER A 73 -12.44 44.04 -26.15
C SER A 73 -11.76 42.85 -25.49
N GLU A 74 -12.48 41.74 -25.31
CA GLU A 74 -11.94 40.47 -24.78
C GLU A 74 -10.93 39.81 -25.74
N SER A 75 -10.98 40.12 -27.05
CA SER A 75 -10.14 39.50 -28.10
C SER A 75 -8.70 40.04 -28.20
N MET A 76 -8.27 40.92 -27.27
CA MET A 76 -6.98 41.63 -27.37
C MET A 76 -5.88 41.06 -26.46
N GLN A 77 -6.14 39.98 -25.71
CA GLN A 77 -5.20 39.40 -24.73
C GLN A 77 -3.93 38.76 -25.32
N CYS A 78 -3.84 38.58 -26.64
CA CYS A 78 -2.70 37.94 -27.32
C CYS A 78 -1.94 38.85 -28.31
N LYS A 79 -2.07 40.18 -28.22
CA LYS A 79 -1.37 41.09 -29.15
C LYS A 79 -0.05 41.60 -28.57
N ARG A 80 0.93 41.80 -29.46
CA ARG A 80 2.25 42.33 -29.12
C ARG A 80 2.13 43.61 -28.26
N PRO A 81 2.78 43.69 -27.08
CA PRO A 81 2.82 44.91 -26.28
C PRO A 81 3.60 46.02 -27.00
N ILE A 82 3.13 47.26 -26.88
CA ILE A 82 3.72 48.43 -27.56
C ILE A 82 4.65 49.16 -26.59
N ASN A 83 5.93 49.34 -26.92
CA ASN A 83 6.83 50.10 -26.06
C ASN A 83 6.51 51.62 -26.08
N TRP A 84 5.77 52.10 -25.07
CA TRP A 84 5.33 53.49 -24.95
C TRP A 84 6.41 54.50 -24.50
N LYS A 85 7.69 54.10 -24.37
CA LYS A 85 8.75 55.04 -23.99
C LYS A 85 8.94 56.10 -25.08
N ILE A 86 8.71 57.37 -24.73
CA ILE A 86 8.70 58.52 -25.67
C ILE A 86 9.98 58.57 -26.52
N GLY A 87 11.15 58.29 -25.95
CA GLY A 87 12.43 58.33 -26.67
C GLY A 87 12.64 57.22 -27.71
N SER A 88 11.84 56.16 -27.69
CA SER A 88 11.86 55.08 -28.69
C SER A 88 10.70 55.17 -29.69
N LEU A 89 9.70 56.00 -29.43
CA LEU A 89 8.53 56.14 -30.27
C LEU A 89 8.79 57.09 -31.46
N SER A 90 8.17 56.79 -32.59
CA SER A 90 8.11 57.71 -33.73
C SER A 90 6.83 57.52 -34.53
N LEU A 91 6.25 58.61 -34.99
CA LEU A 91 5.10 58.59 -35.89
C LEU A 91 5.57 58.80 -37.32
N GLN A 92 5.01 58.06 -38.27
CA GLN A 92 5.29 58.21 -39.68
C GLN A 92 3.98 58.49 -40.43
N ASP A 93 3.96 59.52 -41.25
CA ASP A 93 2.81 59.79 -42.14
C ASP A 93 2.84 58.93 -43.41
N THR A 94 1.79 59.01 -44.21
CA THR A 94 1.69 58.27 -45.49
C THR A 94 2.70 58.72 -46.55
N ASN A 95 3.35 59.87 -46.36
CA ASN A 95 4.39 60.39 -47.24
C ASN A 95 5.80 60.01 -46.75
N GLY A 96 5.90 59.23 -45.66
CA GLY A 96 7.14 58.75 -45.09
C GLY A 96 7.83 59.73 -44.14
N VAL A 97 7.22 60.87 -43.84
CA VAL A 97 7.78 61.88 -42.92
C VAL A 97 7.67 61.40 -41.48
N LYS A 98 8.81 61.37 -40.79
CA LYS A 98 8.94 60.89 -39.43
C LYS A 98 8.86 62.03 -38.42
N MET A 99 7.97 61.90 -37.43
CA MET A 99 7.75 62.85 -36.34
C MET A 99 8.23 62.21 -35.03
N THR A 100 9.17 62.89 -34.35
CA THR A 100 9.79 62.39 -33.10
C THR A 100 9.83 63.42 -31.98
N SER A 101 9.62 64.71 -32.27
CA SER A 101 9.75 65.80 -31.29
C SER A 101 8.49 66.66 -31.17
N THR A 102 7.88 67.02 -32.30
CA THR A 102 6.69 67.89 -32.34
C THR A 102 5.78 67.46 -33.49
N VAL A 103 4.48 67.41 -33.22
CA VAL A 103 3.44 67.20 -34.24
C VAL A 103 2.99 68.57 -34.72
N ASN A 104 3.26 68.88 -35.99
CA ASN A 104 2.88 70.14 -36.61
C ASN A 104 1.52 70.01 -37.30
N PHE A 105 0.48 70.60 -36.73
CA PHE A 105 -0.89 70.49 -37.22
C PHE A 105 -1.12 71.23 -38.54
N LYS A 106 -0.25 72.20 -38.88
CA LYS A 106 -0.31 72.89 -40.19
C LYS A 106 -0.06 71.96 -41.37
N ASN A 107 0.58 70.81 -41.14
CA ASN A 107 0.87 69.83 -42.18
C ASN A 107 -0.34 68.92 -42.48
N PHE A 108 -1.44 69.07 -41.74
CA PHE A 108 -2.63 68.25 -41.87
C PHE A 108 -3.83 69.11 -42.27
N GLU A 109 -4.67 68.58 -43.15
CA GLU A 109 -5.94 69.21 -43.53
C GLU A 109 -7.00 68.99 -42.43
N GLN A 110 -7.67 70.08 -42.03
CA GLN A 110 -8.82 70.01 -41.12
C GLN A 110 -9.96 69.22 -41.78
N ARG A 111 -10.73 68.45 -40.99
CA ARG A 111 -11.88 67.62 -41.43
C ARG A 111 -11.58 66.43 -42.36
N LYS A 112 -10.32 66.21 -42.76
CA LYS A 112 -9.86 64.98 -43.44
C LYS A 112 -9.25 64.00 -42.43
N CYS A 113 -9.37 62.71 -42.72
CA CYS A 113 -8.78 61.66 -41.88
C CYS A 113 -7.36 61.35 -42.38
N HIS A 114 -6.37 61.53 -41.51
CA HIS A 114 -4.97 61.23 -41.80
C HIS A 114 -4.57 59.89 -41.19
N ILE A 115 -3.72 59.12 -41.88
CA ILE A 115 -3.22 57.84 -41.38
C ILE A 115 -1.79 58.04 -40.92
N LEU A 116 -1.50 57.65 -39.68
CA LEU A 116 -0.16 57.66 -39.11
C LEU A 116 0.20 56.24 -38.66
N VAL A 117 1.47 55.86 -38.84
CA VAL A 117 2.02 54.60 -38.32
C VAL A 117 2.88 54.92 -37.11
N LEU A 118 2.58 54.32 -35.96
CA LEU A 118 3.40 54.40 -34.77
C LEU A 118 4.44 53.28 -34.80
N HIS A 119 5.70 53.66 -34.62
CA HIS A 119 6.83 52.74 -34.46
C HIS A 119 7.38 52.86 -33.04
N ASP A 120 7.67 51.74 -32.39
CA ASP A 120 8.07 51.66 -30.97
C ASP A 120 9.55 51.37 -30.73
N GLY A 121 10.39 51.68 -31.72
CA GLY A 121 11.84 51.50 -31.67
C GLY A 121 12.27 50.10 -32.13
N PRO A 122 13.59 49.80 -32.13
CA PRO A 122 14.10 48.53 -32.64
C PRO A 122 13.50 47.35 -31.88
N GLY A 123 13.13 46.29 -32.63
CA GLY A 123 12.32 45.15 -32.20
C GLY A 123 12.87 44.28 -31.06
N GLY A 124 14.00 44.64 -30.45
CA GLY A 124 14.63 43.87 -29.37
C GLY A 124 13.71 43.66 -28.15
N PHE A 125 12.80 44.58 -27.84
CA PHE A 125 11.84 44.36 -26.74
C PHE A 125 10.81 43.26 -27.07
N ALA A 126 10.25 43.28 -28.28
CA ALA A 126 9.28 42.28 -28.73
C ALA A 126 9.92 40.90 -28.83
N GLU A 127 11.15 40.82 -29.38
CA GLU A 127 11.93 39.58 -29.47
C GLU A 127 12.27 39.01 -28.10
N ILE A 128 12.65 39.85 -27.12
CA ILE A 128 12.93 39.40 -25.74
C ILE A 128 11.64 38.91 -25.06
N PHE A 129 10.53 39.63 -25.25
CA PHE A 129 9.24 39.28 -24.64
C PHE A 129 8.68 37.96 -25.20
N GLU A 130 8.67 37.81 -26.52
CA GLU A 130 8.25 36.58 -27.20
C GLU A 130 9.16 35.41 -26.84
N GLY A 131 10.49 35.61 -26.82
CA GLY A 131 11.45 34.60 -26.40
C GLY A 131 11.26 34.12 -24.95
N LEU A 132 10.94 35.04 -24.03
CA LEU A 132 10.65 34.67 -22.65
C LEU A 132 9.31 33.93 -22.50
N GLY A 133 8.30 34.31 -23.28
CA GLY A 133 7.03 33.59 -23.37
C GLY A 133 7.19 32.16 -23.89
N GLU A 134 8.00 31.96 -24.93
CA GLU A 134 8.34 30.63 -25.43
C GLU A 134 9.08 29.77 -24.38
N ASP A 135 10.05 30.36 -23.68
CA ASP A 135 10.80 29.68 -22.61
C ASP A 135 9.88 29.19 -21.49
N ILE A 136 8.91 30.00 -21.08
CA ILE A 136 7.90 29.66 -20.08
C ILE A 136 7.03 28.49 -20.58
N CYS A 137 6.58 28.53 -21.84
CA CYS A 137 5.80 27.46 -22.44
C CYS A 137 6.57 26.14 -22.50
N LYS A 138 7.84 26.17 -22.94
CA LYS A 138 8.74 25.01 -22.98
C LYS A 138 8.93 24.41 -21.58
N LEU A 139 9.15 25.24 -20.57
CA LEU A 139 9.26 24.79 -19.17
C LEU A 139 7.95 24.17 -18.65
N GLY A 140 6.80 24.74 -18.99
CA GLY A 140 5.49 24.19 -18.64
C GLY A 140 5.27 22.79 -19.22
N LEU A 141 5.62 22.59 -20.49
CA LEU A 141 5.57 21.27 -21.14
C LEU A 141 6.48 20.25 -20.43
N PHE A 142 7.72 20.62 -20.11
CA PHE A 142 8.63 19.73 -19.38
C PHE A 142 8.12 19.38 -17.97
N ILE A 143 7.52 20.35 -17.26
CA ILE A 143 6.90 20.10 -15.96
C ILE A 143 5.77 19.07 -16.10
N GLY A 144 4.87 19.26 -17.06
CA GLY A 144 3.77 18.32 -17.33
C GLY A 144 4.26 16.91 -17.66
N GLN A 145 5.33 16.77 -18.44
CA GLN A 145 5.94 15.46 -18.72
C GLN A 145 6.49 14.77 -17.46
N VAL A 146 7.15 15.54 -16.58
CA VAL A 146 7.69 14.99 -15.32
C VAL A 146 6.55 14.60 -14.37
N GLU A 147 5.47 15.38 -14.31
CA GLU A 147 4.28 15.07 -13.51
C GLU A 147 3.56 13.82 -14.03
N ALA A 148 3.39 13.67 -15.35
CA ALA A 148 2.83 12.46 -15.95
C ALA A 148 3.68 11.22 -15.61
N LYS A 149 5.01 11.33 -15.69
CA LYS A 149 5.92 10.25 -15.29
C LYS A 149 5.83 9.93 -13.80
N PHE A 150 5.68 10.94 -12.96
CA PHE A 150 5.52 10.77 -11.51
C PHE A 150 4.22 10.02 -11.18
N ASN A 151 3.10 10.36 -11.83
CA ASN A 151 1.82 9.67 -11.65
C ASN A 151 1.94 8.20 -12.07
N ALA A 152 2.51 7.91 -13.24
CA ALA A 152 2.71 6.53 -13.71
C ALA A 152 3.60 5.72 -12.75
N LEU A 153 4.62 6.33 -12.14
CA LEU A 153 5.47 5.66 -11.14
C LEU A 153 4.72 5.36 -9.85
N ASN A 154 3.81 6.24 -9.39
CA ASN A 154 2.97 5.99 -8.22
C ASN A 154 1.97 4.85 -8.48
N ASP A 155 1.36 4.78 -9.67
CA ASP A 155 0.45 3.69 -10.02
C ASP A 155 1.16 2.33 -9.98
N VAL A 156 2.41 2.28 -10.46
CA VAL A 156 3.24 1.06 -10.39
C VAL A 156 3.65 0.76 -8.94
N LYS A 157 3.96 1.79 -8.15
CA LYS A 157 4.29 1.65 -6.73
C LYS A 157 3.15 0.99 -5.96
N GLU A 158 1.92 1.51 -6.09
CA GLU A 158 0.73 0.98 -5.40
C GLU A 158 0.48 -0.49 -5.77
N LYS A 159 0.61 -0.85 -7.06
CA LYS A 159 0.49 -2.25 -7.51
C LYS A 159 1.53 -3.16 -6.87
N VAL A 160 2.78 -2.68 -6.75
CA VAL A 160 3.87 -3.44 -6.12
C VAL A 160 3.65 -3.56 -4.61
N GLU A 161 3.23 -2.48 -3.94
CA GLU A 161 2.91 -2.49 -2.51
C GLU A 161 1.77 -3.47 -2.21
N LYS A 162 0.69 -3.44 -2.99
CA LYS A 162 -0.41 -4.42 -2.88
C LYS A 162 0.06 -5.86 -3.09
N THR A 163 0.91 -6.10 -4.09
CA THR A 163 1.49 -7.44 -4.31
C THR A 163 2.37 -7.88 -3.14
N ILE A 164 3.11 -6.95 -2.54
CA ILE A 164 3.93 -7.22 -1.36
C ILE A 164 3.05 -7.56 -0.16
N GLU A 165 1.96 -6.80 0.07
CA GLU A 165 0.98 -7.06 1.13
C GLU A 165 0.34 -8.44 0.96
N GLU A 166 -0.15 -8.78 -0.24
CA GLU A 166 -0.70 -10.11 -0.55
C GLU A 166 0.33 -11.23 -0.36
N LEU A 167 1.59 -11.01 -0.77
CA LEU A 167 2.67 -11.97 -0.56
C LEU A 167 3.03 -12.08 0.92
N GLN A 168 3.02 -10.98 1.67
CA GLN A 168 3.23 -10.98 3.12
C GLN A 168 2.10 -11.71 3.83
N ASP A 169 0.83 -11.48 3.51
CA ASP A 169 -0.30 -12.22 4.08
C ASP A 169 -0.20 -13.74 3.81
N SER A 170 0.32 -14.11 2.64
CA SER A 170 0.58 -15.52 2.29
C SER A 170 1.85 -16.11 2.91
N THR A 171 2.75 -15.27 3.42
CA THR A 171 4.07 -15.64 3.95
C THR A 171 4.20 -15.30 5.45
N GLU A 172 3.22 -14.63 6.07
CA GLU A 172 3.47 -13.97 7.36
C GLU A 172 3.57 -15.00 8.50
N PRO A 173 4.72 -15.02 9.19
CA PRO A 173 4.95 -15.85 10.34
C PRO A 173 4.14 -15.31 11.53
N CYS A 174 3.84 -16.22 12.45
CA CYS A 174 3.37 -15.96 13.81
C CYS A 174 3.66 -14.53 14.36
N PRO A 175 2.74 -13.93 15.13
CA PRO A 175 3.03 -12.71 15.87
C PRO A 175 4.35 -12.82 16.65
N LEU A 176 5.16 -11.76 16.55
CA LEU A 176 6.39 -11.53 17.31
C LEU A 176 6.15 -11.85 18.79
N GLY A 177 6.65 -13.00 19.25
CA GLY A 177 6.49 -13.46 20.63
C GLY A 177 6.63 -14.97 20.83
N PHE A 178 6.34 -15.80 19.82
CA PHE A 178 6.54 -17.25 19.92
C PHE A 178 7.97 -17.66 19.51
N SER A 179 8.84 -17.80 20.51
CA SER A 179 10.25 -18.20 20.33
C SER A 179 10.46 -19.72 20.34
N ASN A 180 9.46 -20.51 20.75
CA ASN A 180 9.61 -21.95 20.96
C ASN A 180 9.20 -22.73 19.70
N CYS A 181 10.09 -22.76 18.70
CA CYS A 181 9.97 -23.63 17.53
C CYS A 181 11.14 -24.61 17.52
N PHE A 182 10.83 -25.91 17.54
CA PHE A 182 11.82 -26.98 17.55
C PHE A 182 11.94 -27.58 16.16
N SER A 183 13.14 -27.57 15.61
CA SER A 183 13.39 -28.14 14.27
C SER A 183 13.75 -29.63 14.37
N THR A 184 14.28 -30.05 15.52
CA THR A 184 14.70 -31.43 15.78
C THR A 184 14.05 -32.00 17.05
N LYS A 185 13.98 -33.34 17.14
CA LYS A 185 13.51 -34.02 18.36
C LYS A 185 14.45 -33.74 19.54
N GLU A 186 15.75 -33.61 19.29
CA GLU A 186 16.76 -33.34 20.31
C GLU A 186 16.58 -31.98 20.97
N GLU A 187 16.33 -30.92 20.19
CA GLU A 187 16.06 -29.57 20.72
C GLU A 187 14.79 -29.57 21.59
N LEU A 188 13.76 -30.30 21.15
CA LEU A 188 12.51 -30.46 21.88
C LEU A 188 12.71 -31.26 23.18
N MET A 189 13.49 -32.34 23.16
CA MET A 189 13.86 -33.10 24.35
C MET A 189 14.61 -32.23 25.37
N GLU A 190 15.58 -31.43 24.92
CA GLU A 190 16.29 -30.48 25.79
C GLU A 190 15.34 -29.45 26.42
N ALA A 191 14.36 -28.96 25.66
CA ALA A 191 13.36 -28.03 26.18
C ALA A 191 12.46 -28.69 27.23
N ILE A 192 12.00 -29.92 26.99
CA ILE A 192 11.21 -30.69 27.95
C ILE A 192 12.01 -30.92 29.24
N GLU A 193 13.30 -31.25 29.14
CA GLU A 193 14.15 -31.45 30.30
C GLU A 193 14.34 -30.21 31.17
N LYS A 194 14.37 -29.02 30.54
CA LYS A 194 14.52 -27.71 31.21
C LYS A 194 13.29 -27.32 32.02
N ILE A 195 12.10 -27.87 31.74
CA ILE A 195 10.88 -27.56 32.48
C ILE A 195 10.99 -27.95 33.95
N GLY A 196 11.87 -28.89 34.27
CA GLY A 196 12.19 -29.29 35.65
C GLY A 196 11.03 -30.04 36.32
N ASN A 197 11.35 -31.08 37.09
CA ASN A 197 10.40 -31.78 37.95
C ASN A 197 9.18 -32.47 37.29
N SER A 198 9.13 -32.59 35.96
CA SER A 198 8.07 -33.34 35.25
C SER A 198 8.50 -34.79 34.93
N ALA A 199 7.53 -35.71 34.86
CA ALA A 199 7.78 -37.10 34.48
C ALA A 199 8.38 -37.22 33.08
N ALA A 200 7.86 -36.42 32.13
CA ALA A 200 8.43 -36.30 30.79
C ALA A 200 9.91 -35.86 30.80
N ALA A 201 10.28 -34.90 31.65
CA ALA A 201 11.67 -34.44 31.78
C ALA A 201 12.63 -35.50 32.36
N VAL A 202 12.12 -36.45 33.15
CA VAL A 202 12.89 -37.59 33.68
C VAL A 202 13.02 -38.66 32.61
N LEU A 203 11.92 -39.02 31.95
CA LEU A 203 11.93 -40.04 30.89
C LEU A 203 12.77 -39.61 29.68
N CYS A 204 12.69 -38.35 29.23
CA CYS A 204 13.55 -37.83 28.17
C CYS A 204 15.04 -37.88 28.54
N HIS A 205 15.38 -37.68 29.82
CA HIS A 205 16.76 -37.76 30.26
C HIS A 205 17.27 -39.21 30.24
N ILE A 206 16.46 -40.15 30.75
CA ILE A 206 16.80 -41.59 30.70
C ILE A 206 16.89 -42.07 29.24
N SER A 207 16.03 -41.54 28.37
CA SER A 207 15.98 -41.96 26.97
C SER A 207 17.21 -41.59 26.14
N ARG A 208 18.08 -40.71 26.65
CA ARG A 208 19.41 -40.47 26.06
C ARG A 208 20.36 -41.66 26.18
N GLY A 209 20.19 -42.48 27.22
CA GLY A 209 21.01 -43.67 27.44
C GLY A 209 20.30 -44.96 27.01
N VAL A 210 18.99 -45.05 27.25
CA VAL A 210 18.16 -46.23 26.97
C VAL A 210 16.93 -45.78 26.18
N PRO A 211 16.85 -46.06 24.86
CA PRO A 211 15.77 -45.54 24.03
C PRO A 211 14.39 -46.04 24.51
N PHE A 212 13.34 -45.30 24.15
CA PHE A 212 11.98 -45.77 24.36
C PHE A 212 11.75 -47.10 23.63
N GLN A 213 10.98 -47.98 24.24
CA GLN A 213 10.71 -49.33 23.76
C GLN A 213 11.93 -50.28 23.75
N GLU A 214 12.99 -49.99 24.53
CA GLU A 214 14.16 -50.88 24.68
C GLU A 214 13.77 -52.20 25.38
N PRO A 215 13.87 -53.37 24.69
CA PRO A 215 13.37 -54.64 25.22
C PRO A 215 14.05 -55.12 26.51
N GLU A 216 15.32 -54.77 26.71
CA GLU A 216 16.11 -55.21 27.87
C GLU A 216 15.84 -54.38 29.14
N ASN A 217 15.20 -53.22 29.01
CA ASN A 217 14.93 -52.34 30.14
C ASN A 217 13.48 -52.45 30.62
N HIS A 218 13.26 -52.96 31.83
CA HIS A 218 11.94 -53.16 32.41
C HIS A 218 11.08 -51.89 32.53
N LEU A 219 11.70 -50.71 32.67
CA LEU A 219 10.98 -49.44 32.73
C LEU A 219 10.62 -48.93 31.33
N MET A 220 11.57 -48.97 30.39
CA MET A 220 11.42 -48.32 29.08
C MET A 220 10.78 -49.20 28.00
N LYS A 221 10.80 -50.52 28.15
CA LYS A 221 10.27 -51.49 27.17
C LYS A 221 8.86 -51.18 26.67
N ASP A 222 7.97 -50.78 27.58
CA ASP A 222 6.56 -50.53 27.27
C ASP A 222 6.20 -49.04 27.28
N ILE A 223 7.19 -48.15 27.37
CA ILE A 223 6.98 -46.71 27.22
C ILE A 223 7.17 -46.35 25.76
N ILE A 224 6.11 -45.84 25.13
CA ILE A 224 6.11 -45.43 23.73
C ILE A 224 6.82 -44.08 23.57
N GLY A 225 6.56 -43.12 24.47
CA GLY A 225 7.20 -41.82 24.46
C GLY A 225 6.37 -40.74 25.15
N VAL A 226 6.75 -39.48 24.93
CA VAL A 226 6.01 -38.29 25.40
C VAL A 226 5.23 -37.71 24.23
N VAL A 227 3.97 -37.29 24.44
CA VAL A 227 3.09 -36.80 23.36
C VAL A 227 3.75 -35.76 22.44
N ALA A 228 4.49 -34.79 23.01
CA ALA A 228 5.21 -33.78 22.24
C ALA A 228 6.22 -34.34 21.21
N LEU A 229 6.79 -35.53 21.47
CA LEU A 229 7.83 -36.17 20.65
C LEU A 229 7.27 -37.17 19.62
N LEU A 230 5.99 -37.55 19.74
CA LEU A 230 5.37 -38.61 18.92
C LEU A 230 4.79 -38.12 17.59
N GLY A 231 4.90 -36.83 17.30
CA GLY A 231 4.39 -36.26 16.07
C GLY A 231 5.07 -34.94 15.73
N SER A 232 5.11 -34.64 14.44
CA SER A 232 5.59 -33.37 13.90
C SER A 232 4.49 -32.68 13.09
N VAL A 233 4.68 -31.40 12.81
CA VAL A 233 3.72 -30.61 12.02
C VAL A 233 4.46 -29.76 10.99
N CYS A 234 3.74 -29.33 9.94
CA CYS A 234 4.36 -28.64 8.81
C CYS A 234 4.84 -27.21 9.12
N CYS A 235 4.16 -26.50 10.03
CA CYS A 235 4.42 -25.09 10.29
C CYS A 235 4.28 -24.67 11.76
N ARG A 236 4.86 -23.51 12.09
CA ARG A 236 4.91 -22.95 13.44
C ARG A 236 3.53 -22.58 13.98
N GLN A 237 2.68 -22.00 13.13
CA GLN A 237 1.32 -21.58 13.51
C GLN A 237 0.50 -22.79 13.95
N LEU A 238 0.60 -23.89 13.21
CA LEU A 238 -0.09 -25.14 13.53
C LEU A 238 0.46 -25.77 14.80
N SER A 239 1.79 -25.86 14.94
CA SER A 239 2.43 -26.38 16.16
C SER A 239 1.92 -25.65 17.40
N ARG A 240 2.00 -24.31 17.37
CA ARG A 240 1.52 -23.44 18.44
C ARG A 240 0.06 -23.71 18.78
N ILE A 241 -0.85 -23.61 17.81
CA ILE A 241 -2.28 -23.64 18.10
C ILE A 241 -2.75 -25.03 18.58
N LEU A 242 -2.17 -26.10 18.05
CA LEU A 242 -2.48 -27.46 18.51
C LEU A 242 -1.94 -27.70 19.93
N SER A 243 -0.76 -27.19 20.25
CA SER A 243 -0.23 -27.26 21.61
C SER A 243 -1.05 -26.38 22.59
N GLU A 244 -1.55 -25.22 22.18
CA GLU A 244 -2.48 -24.38 22.98
C GLU A 244 -3.82 -25.07 23.20
N TYR A 245 -4.30 -25.79 22.18
CA TYR A 245 -5.51 -26.57 22.29
C TYR A 245 -5.38 -27.69 23.34
N LEU A 246 -4.28 -28.46 23.28
CA LEU A 246 -4.02 -29.58 24.19
C LEU A 246 -3.67 -29.13 25.61
N GLY A 247 -2.89 -28.05 25.74
CA GLY A 247 -2.33 -27.59 27.01
C GLY A 247 -1.08 -28.37 27.45
N ALA A 248 -0.35 -27.81 28.40
CA ALA A 248 0.95 -28.34 28.86
C ALA A 248 0.85 -29.77 29.42
N ASP A 249 -0.18 -30.07 30.20
CA ASP A 249 -0.36 -31.39 30.84
C ASP A 249 -0.49 -32.53 29.83
N ARG A 250 -1.21 -32.28 28.71
CA ARG A 250 -1.37 -33.26 27.64
C ARG A 250 -0.16 -33.33 26.72
N MET A 251 0.50 -32.20 26.45
CA MET A 251 1.75 -32.18 25.68
C MET A 251 2.89 -32.95 26.38
N LEU A 252 2.92 -32.89 27.72
CA LEU A 252 3.89 -33.59 28.56
C LEU A 252 3.40 -34.98 29.02
N ALA A 253 2.27 -35.46 28.51
CA ALA A 253 1.75 -36.76 28.91
C ALA A 253 2.67 -37.89 28.44
N VAL A 254 2.85 -38.88 29.31
CA VAL A 254 3.60 -40.10 29.01
C VAL A 254 2.66 -41.10 28.35
N VAL A 255 3.08 -41.70 27.25
CA VAL A 255 2.32 -42.73 26.56
C VAL A 255 2.95 -44.08 26.87
N SER A 256 2.20 -44.95 27.55
CA SER A 256 2.58 -46.34 27.80
C SER A 256 1.79 -47.26 26.88
N ARG A 257 2.34 -48.46 26.63
CA ARG A 257 1.63 -49.50 25.90
C ARG A 257 0.46 -50.03 26.73
N SER A 258 0.71 -50.44 27.97
CA SER A 258 -0.29 -51.08 28.84
C SER A 258 -0.60 -50.29 30.11
N PHE A 259 -1.74 -50.61 30.74
CA PHE A 259 -2.11 -50.16 32.08
C PHE A 259 -1.11 -50.63 33.14
N GLU A 260 -0.60 -51.86 33.03
CA GLU A 260 0.34 -52.42 34.00
C GLU A 260 1.63 -51.60 34.05
N THR A 261 2.13 -51.19 32.88
CA THR A 261 3.29 -50.30 32.76
C THR A 261 2.99 -48.93 33.36
N ALA A 262 1.82 -48.34 33.07
CA ALA A 262 1.44 -47.05 33.64
C ALA A 262 1.35 -47.12 35.17
N ALA A 263 0.74 -48.17 35.71
CA ALA A 263 0.63 -48.41 37.15
C ALA A 263 1.98 -48.78 37.80
N ALA A 264 2.98 -49.19 37.02
CA ALA A 264 4.32 -49.45 37.51
C ALA A 264 5.16 -48.17 37.67
N LEU A 265 4.79 -47.07 37.01
CA LEU A 265 5.50 -45.78 37.10
C LEU A 265 5.34 -45.11 38.48
N GLU A 266 4.28 -45.45 39.22
CA GLU A 266 3.99 -44.92 40.55
C GLU A 266 3.77 -46.07 41.53
N LYS A 267 4.32 -45.98 42.74
CA LYS A 267 4.01 -46.92 43.83
C LYS A 267 3.48 -46.15 45.03
N TYR A 268 2.54 -46.77 45.72
CA TYR A 268 1.93 -46.21 46.91
C TYR A 268 2.30 -47.05 48.12
N GLU A 269 2.55 -46.36 49.24
CA GLU A 269 2.67 -46.95 50.56
C GLU A 269 1.31 -47.46 51.06
N GLN A 270 1.31 -48.24 52.15
CA GLN A 270 0.07 -48.78 52.72
C GLN A 270 -0.90 -47.70 53.24
N ASN A 271 -0.40 -46.51 53.55
CA ASN A 271 -1.18 -45.35 53.96
C ASN A 271 -1.81 -44.59 52.76
N GLY A 272 -1.50 -44.99 51.52
CA GLY A 272 -1.95 -44.33 50.29
C GLY A 272 -1.09 -43.14 49.84
N GLU A 273 0.00 -42.83 50.54
CA GLU A 273 0.98 -41.84 50.09
C GLU A 273 1.88 -42.43 48.99
N VAL A 274 2.46 -41.54 48.18
CA VAL A 274 3.39 -41.94 47.11
C VAL A 274 4.74 -42.34 47.72
N ASP A 275 5.21 -43.54 47.38
CA ASP A 275 6.55 -44.01 47.74
C ASP A 275 7.60 -43.35 46.83
N ARG A 276 8.23 -42.29 47.35
CA ARG A 276 9.27 -41.52 46.64
C ARG A 276 10.57 -42.30 46.43
N GLY A 277 10.75 -43.44 47.09
CA GLY A 277 11.92 -44.29 46.96
C GLY A 277 11.81 -45.34 45.85
N ARG A 278 10.71 -45.37 45.09
CA ARG A 278 10.43 -46.41 44.09
C ARG A 278 9.99 -45.85 42.74
N ALA A 279 9.97 -46.74 41.75
CA ALA A 279 9.46 -46.48 40.41
C ALA A 279 10.10 -45.23 39.77
N LEU A 280 9.31 -44.38 39.11
CA LEU A 280 9.86 -43.20 38.42
C LEU A 280 10.44 -42.16 39.38
N HIS A 281 10.00 -42.13 40.65
CA HIS A 281 10.56 -41.23 41.67
C HIS A 281 11.99 -41.59 42.05
N ALA A 282 12.30 -42.89 42.13
CA ALA A 282 13.66 -43.36 42.37
C ALA A 282 14.60 -42.94 41.23
N GLU A 283 14.15 -43.12 39.98
CA GLU A 283 14.91 -42.70 38.79
C GLU A 283 15.07 -41.18 38.69
N ALA A 284 14.05 -40.41 39.11
CA ALA A 284 14.20 -38.96 39.21
C ALA A 284 15.30 -38.59 40.21
N ALA A 285 15.34 -39.25 41.37
CA ALA A 285 16.31 -39.00 42.42
C ALA A 285 17.75 -39.35 42.01
N THR A 286 17.96 -40.41 41.22
CA THR A 286 19.31 -40.77 40.69
C THR A 286 19.87 -39.69 39.76
N ILE A 287 18.99 -38.96 39.07
CA ILE A 287 19.34 -37.85 38.16
C ILE A 287 19.39 -36.50 38.90
N GLY A 288 19.11 -36.48 40.22
CA GLY A 288 19.07 -35.26 41.02
C GLY A 288 17.83 -34.39 40.75
N LYS A 289 16.77 -34.97 40.18
CA LYS A 289 15.47 -34.34 39.99
C LYS A 289 14.47 -34.83 41.05
N SER A 290 13.42 -34.05 41.30
CA SER A 290 12.29 -34.46 42.13
C SER A 290 11.00 -34.32 41.34
N LEU A 291 10.20 -35.37 41.24
CA LEU A 291 8.88 -35.26 40.64
C LEU A 291 7.92 -34.59 41.62
N ASN A 292 7.40 -33.42 41.24
CA ASN A 292 6.46 -32.67 42.05
C ASN A 292 5.15 -32.50 41.28
N GLY A 293 4.04 -32.94 41.88
CA GLY A 293 2.73 -32.85 41.26
C GLY A 293 2.32 -34.11 40.51
N ARG A 294 1.14 -34.06 39.90
CA ARG A 294 0.59 -35.16 39.12
C ARG A 294 1.10 -35.08 37.69
N PHE A 295 1.33 -36.23 37.06
CA PHE A 295 1.61 -36.34 35.64
C PHE A 295 0.57 -37.25 34.99
N LEU A 296 0.28 -36.96 33.72
CA LEU A 296 -0.69 -37.73 32.94
C LEU A 296 0.00 -38.89 32.23
N VAL A 297 -0.57 -40.09 32.36
CA VAL A 297 -0.17 -41.28 31.59
C VAL A 297 -1.34 -41.74 30.74
N ILE A 298 -1.12 -41.92 29.44
CA ILE A 298 -2.10 -42.43 28.49
C ILE A 298 -1.70 -43.85 28.11
N CYS A 299 -2.57 -44.82 28.38
CA CYS A 299 -2.34 -46.22 28.05
C CYS A 299 -2.89 -46.50 26.66
N LEU A 300 -2.02 -46.83 25.70
CA LEU A 300 -2.41 -46.96 24.29
C LEU A 300 -3.44 -48.07 24.06
N GLU A 301 -3.29 -49.22 24.73
CA GLU A 301 -4.22 -50.36 24.58
C GLU A 301 -5.61 -50.10 25.19
N ASP A 302 -5.73 -49.17 26.13
CA ASP A 302 -7.01 -48.84 26.79
C ASP A 302 -7.75 -47.69 26.09
N VAL A 303 -7.07 -46.98 25.19
CA VAL A 303 -7.68 -45.91 24.40
C VAL A 303 -8.53 -46.55 23.30
N SER A 304 -9.80 -46.16 23.24
CA SER A 304 -10.69 -46.61 22.18
C SER A 304 -10.22 -46.10 20.82
N PRO A 305 -9.96 -47.00 19.84
CA PRO A 305 -9.54 -46.59 18.51
C PRO A 305 -10.71 -45.97 17.74
N PHE A 306 -10.38 -45.11 16.77
CA PHE A 306 -11.32 -44.64 15.77
C PHE A 306 -11.83 -45.81 14.93
N VAL A 307 -13.16 -45.93 14.84
CA VAL A 307 -13.84 -46.94 14.04
C VAL A 307 -14.29 -46.29 12.73
N GLY A 308 -13.41 -46.30 11.73
CA GLY A 308 -13.70 -45.76 10.40
C GLY A 308 -12.61 -46.10 9.38
N GLY A 309 -12.75 -45.54 8.17
CA GLY A 309 -11.81 -45.78 7.08
C GLY A 309 -10.57 -44.89 7.14
N PHE A 310 -9.63 -45.16 6.23
CA PHE A 310 -8.44 -44.34 6.00
C PHE A 310 -8.54 -43.63 4.64
N GLU A 311 -7.96 -42.43 4.53
CA GLU A 311 -7.86 -41.68 3.28
C GLU A 311 -6.72 -42.21 2.42
N GLY A 312 -7.06 -42.80 1.27
CA GLY A 312 -6.09 -43.26 0.27
C GLY A 312 -5.18 -44.39 0.77
N ASP A 313 -4.09 -44.62 0.05
CA ASP A 313 -3.08 -45.66 0.29
C ASP A 313 -1.76 -45.10 0.82
N GLY A 314 -1.76 -43.87 1.33
CA GLY A 314 -0.55 -43.18 1.79
C GLY A 314 0.01 -43.74 3.10
N PHE A 315 1.35 -43.73 3.24
CA PHE A 315 2.07 -44.21 4.43
C PHE A 315 1.68 -43.53 5.75
N GLN A 316 1.12 -42.32 5.69
CA GLN A 316 0.69 -41.57 6.88
C GLN A 316 -0.62 -42.09 7.50
N ARG A 317 -1.34 -43.01 6.85
CA ARG A 317 -2.61 -43.60 7.34
C ARG A 317 -3.60 -42.55 7.85
N LYS A 318 -3.87 -41.50 7.07
CA LYS A 318 -4.80 -40.42 7.45
C LYS A 318 -6.21 -40.98 7.61
N LEU A 319 -6.98 -40.46 8.58
CA LEU A 319 -8.33 -40.97 8.87
C LEU A 319 -9.35 -40.36 7.89
N ALA A 320 -10.25 -41.18 7.35
CA ALA A 320 -11.34 -40.72 6.50
C ALA A 320 -12.49 -40.18 7.36
N LEU A 321 -12.36 -38.90 7.73
CA LEU A 321 -13.33 -38.19 8.57
C LEU A 321 -14.39 -37.48 7.70
N PRO A 322 -15.66 -37.44 8.13
CA PRO A 322 -16.73 -36.83 7.35
C PRO A 322 -16.52 -35.31 7.26
N LEU A 323 -16.45 -34.78 6.03
CA LEU A 323 -16.31 -33.35 5.80
C LEU A 323 -17.45 -32.54 6.45
N PRO A 324 -17.15 -31.34 6.99
CA PRO A 324 -18.18 -30.47 7.53
C PRO A 324 -18.97 -29.79 6.40
N TYR A 325 -20.29 -29.74 6.56
CA TYR A 325 -21.20 -29.05 5.65
C TYR A 325 -22.07 -28.05 6.41
N LEU A 326 -22.22 -26.87 5.82
CA LEU A 326 -23.20 -25.87 6.24
C LEU A 326 -24.61 -26.29 5.81
N LEU A 327 -25.63 -25.57 6.27
CA LEU A 327 -27.05 -25.86 5.95
C LEU A 327 -27.36 -25.79 4.44
N ASP A 328 -26.57 -25.03 3.69
CA ASP A 328 -26.65 -24.91 2.23
C ASP A 328 -25.90 -26.02 1.48
N GLY A 329 -25.25 -26.95 2.19
CA GLY A 329 -24.45 -28.03 1.63
C GLY A 329 -23.04 -27.60 1.20
N ALA A 330 -22.63 -26.36 1.45
CA ALA A 330 -21.27 -25.91 1.17
C ALA A 330 -20.30 -26.33 2.29
N ILE A 331 -19.05 -26.61 1.92
CA ILE A 331 -17.96 -26.76 2.89
C ILE A 331 -17.67 -25.37 3.48
N PRO A 332 -17.55 -25.23 4.81
CA PRO A 332 -17.24 -23.95 5.44
C PRO A 332 -16.00 -23.31 4.85
N LYS A 333 -16.13 -22.02 4.51
CA LYS A 333 -15.00 -21.21 4.04
C LYS A 333 -13.86 -21.27 5.06
N GLY A 334 -12.63 -21.37 4.57
CA GLY A 334 -11.44 -21.37 5.41
C GLY A 334 -11.15 -22.68 6.14
N PHE A 335 -11.98 -23.73 5.99
CA PHE A 335 -11.67 -25.06 6.51
C PHE A 335 -10.44 -25.63 5.82
N LEU A 336 -9.43 -26.03 6.61
CA LEU A 336 -8.16 -26.57 6.13
C LEU A 336 -8.08 -28.10 6.29
N GLY A 337 -8.86 -28.67 7.20
CA GLY A 337 -8.88 -30.10 7.48
C GLY A 337 -9.01 -30.41 8.98
N PHE A 338 -8.77 -31.68 9.31
CA PHE A 338 -8.77 -32.17 10.69
C PHE A 338 -7.37 -32.16 11.30
N ALA A 339 -7.25 -31.71 12.54
CA ALA A 339 -5.97 -31.51 13.22
C ALA A 339 -5.10 -32.77 13.24
N LEU A 340 -5.66 -33.94 13.57
CA LEU A 340 -4.90 -35.20 13.61
C LEU A 340 -4.37 -35.63 12.24
N ASN A 341 -5.01 -35.21 11.13
CA ASN A 341 -4.54 -35.51 9.77
C ASN A 341 -3.43 -34.55 9.30
N MET A 342 -3.15 -33.52 10.10
CA MET A 342 -2.06 -32.55 9.91
C MET A 342 -0.85 -32.83 10.81
N ILE A 343 -0.92 -33.87 11.64
CA ILE A 343 0.22 -34.40 12.38
C ILE A 343 0.89 -35.45 11.50
N ASP A 344 2.18 -35.26 11.28
CA ASP A 344 3.04 -36.18 10.56
C ASP A 344 3.75 -37.10 11.55
N LEU A 345 3.74 -38.39 11.24
CA LEU A 345 4.41 -39.43 12.03
C LEU A 345 5.64 -39.89 11.26
N ASP A 346 6.78 -40.05 11.94
CA ASP A 346 7.95 -40.65 11.30
C ASP A 346 7.76 -42.16 11.15
N MET A 347 8.68 -42.80 10.42
CA MET A 347 8.58 -44.23 10.10
C MET A 347 8.49 -45.10 11.35
N ASP A 348 9.20 -44.73 12.42
CA ASP A 348 9.19 -45.47 13.68
C ASP A 348 7.83 -45.33 14.37
N GLU A 349 7.26 -44.12 14.45
CA GLU A 349 5.94 -43.87 15.03
C GLU A 349 4.79 -44.48 14.22
N VAL A 350 4.90 -44.54 12.89
CA VAL A 350 3.92 -45.23 12.03
C VAL A 350 3.92 -46.73 12.29
N GLY A 351 5.08 -47.31 12.63
CA GLY A 351 5.22 -48.73 12.96
C GLY A 351 4.63 -49.12 14.32
N ILE A 352 4.31 -48.16 15.19
CA ILE A 352 3.77 -48.42 16.52
C ILE A 352 2.29 -48.79 16.41
N MET A 353 2.00 -50.05 16.73
CA MET A 353 0.66 -50.62 16.69
C MET A 353 0.29 -51.20 18.06
N THR A 354 -1.00 -51.13 18.39
CA THR A 354 -1.61 -51.90 19.48
C THR A 354 -1.65 -53.39 19.13
N ASN A 355 -1.89 -54.24 20.13
CA ASN A 355 -2.12 -55.67 19.96
C ASN A 355 -3.32 -55.97 19.04
N SER A 356 -4.29 -55.05 19.01
CA SER A 356 -5.45 -55.07 18.12
C SER A 356 -5.18 -54.56 16.70
N GLY A 357 -3.95 -54.12 16.40
CA GLY A 357 -3.55 -53.67 15.07
C GLY A 357 -3.98 -52.23 14.74
N HIS A 358 -4.10 -51.37 15.74
CA HIS A 358 -4.38 -49.94 15.57
C HIS A 358 -3.12 -49.10 15.82
N GLY A 359 -2.83 -48.17 14.92
CA GLY A 359 -1.69 -47.26 15.02
C GLY A 359 -1.96 -46.05 15.93
N LEU A 360 -0.93 -45.21 16.12
CA LEU A 360 -1.01 -44.00 16.95
C LEU A 360 -2.04 -42.98 16.47
N ARG A 361 -2.30 -42.89 15.15
CA ARG A 361 -3.21 -41.88 14.60
C ARG A 361 -4.67 -42.15 14.99
N GLU A 362 -5.12 -43.38 14.76
CA GLU A 362 -6.48 -43.82 15.10
C GLU A 362 -6.68 -44.05 16.61
N THR A 363 -5.62 -44.15 17.41
CA THR A 363 -5.72 -44.30 18.88
C THR A 363 -5.39 -42.99 19.59
N LEU A 364 -4.10 -42.75 19.89
CA LEU A 364 -3.60 -41.63 20.66
C LEU A 364 -4.05 -40.27 20.12
N PHE A 365 -3.77 -39.99 18.84
CA PHE A 365 -4.08 -38.67 18.28
C PHE A 365 -5.57 -38.44 18.09
N TYR A 366 -6.34 -39.48 17.77
CA TYR A 366 -7.80 -39.40 17.80
C TYR A 366 -8.34 -39.16 19.21
N HIS A 367 -7.76 -39.77 20.25
CA HIS A 367 -8.15 -39.50 21.63
C HIS A 367 -7.82 -38.05 22.07
N LEU A 368 -6.70 -37.51 21.61
CA LEU A 368 -6.26 -36.15 21.95
C LEU A 368 -7.06 -35.07 21.22
N PHE A 369 -7.35 -35.27 19.93
CA PHE A 369 -7.94 -34.25 19.06
C PHE A 369 -9.37 -34.55 18.61
N GLY A 370 -9.81 -35.80 18.61
CA GLY A 370 -11.10 -36.20 18.03
C GLY A 370 -11.27 -35.68 16.60
N GLU A 371 -12.41 -35.07 16.31
CA GLU A 371 -12.66 -34.41 15.02
C GLU A 371 -12.37 -32.90 15.09
N LEU A 372 -11.25 -32.49 15.71
CA LEU A 372 -10.88 -31.08 15.80
C LEU A 372 -10.66 -30.47 14.42
N HIS A 373 -11.44 -29.44 14.07
CA HIS A 373 -11.29 -28.72 12.82
C HIS A 373 -10.16 -27.68 12.90
N VAL A 374 -9.49 -27.44 11.78
CA VAL A 374 -8.51 -26.36 11.61
C VAL A 374 -9.00 -25.39 10.55
N TYR A 375 -9.01 -24.10 10.87
CA TYR A 375 -9.43 -23.01 9.99
C TYR A 375 -8.30 -22.01 9.73
N ARG A 376 -8.40 -21.28 8.63
CA ARG A 376 -7.46 -20.21 8.30
C ARG A 376 -7.57 -19.03 9.27
N THR A 377 -8.78 -18.51 9.50
CA THR A 377 -9.02 -17.35 10.37
C THR A 377 -10.07 -17.64 11.43
N ARG A 378 -10.09 -16.81 12.48
CA ARG A 378 -11.07 -16.87 13.56
C ARG A 378 -12.48 -16.57 13.05
N GLU A 379 -12.60 -15.64 12.10
CA GLU A 379 -13.89 -15.29 11.49
C GLU A 379 -14.48 -16.48 10.72
N ASP A 380 -13.66 -17.17 9.92
CA ASP A 380 -14.05 -18.37 9.17
C ASP A 380 -14.47 -19.49 10.14
N MET A 381 -13.70 -19.70 11.23
CA MET A 381 -14.03 -20.67 12.28
C MET A 381 -15.37 -20.37 12.96
N LEU A 382 -15.62 -19.10 13.32
CA LEU A 382 -16.86 -18.69 13.98
C LEU A 382 -18.07 -18.78 13.05
N ALA A 383 -17.90 -18.47 11.76
CA ALA A 383 -18.94 -18.65 10.75
C ALA A 383 -19.32 -20.14 10.60
N ALA A 384 -18.37 -21.05 10.79
CA ALA A 384 -18.57 -22.50 10.73
C ALA A 384 -19.09 -23.14 12.03
N ARG A 385 -19.36 -22.36 13.08
CA ARG A 385 -19.71 -22.88 14.42
C ARG A 385 -20.88 -23.88 14.42
N ALA A 386 -21.85 -23.70 13.52
CA ALA A 386 -23.03 -24.57 13.46
C ALA A 386 -22.72 -26.02 13.03
N CYS A 387 -21.63 -26.26 12.30
CA CYS A 387 -21.23 -27.60 11.84
C CYS A 387 -20.08 -28.22 12.66
N ILE A 388 -19.54 -27.51 13.64
CA ILE A 388 -18.43 -27.98 14.49
C ILE A 388 -18.98 -28.80 15.66
N LYS A 389 -18.49 -30.05 15.82
CA LYS A 389 -18.92 -30.96 16.90
C LYS A 389 -17.90 -31.14 18.02
N HIS A 390 -16.63 -31.37 17.67
CA HIS A 390 -15.58 -31.75 18.62
C HIS A 390 -14.64 -30.60 19.03
N GLY A 391 -14.84 -29.42 18.44
CA GLY A 391 -14.01 -28.23 18.63
C GLY A 391 -13.42 -27.74 17.31
N ALA A 392 -12.83 -26.54 17.34
CA ALA A 392 -12.11 -25.98 16.21
C ALA A 392 -10.99 -25.05 16.67
N VAL A 393 -9.97 -24.91 15.84
CA VAL A 393 -8.90 -23.93 15.99
C VAL A 393 -8.72 -23.13 14.72
N SER A 394 -8.18 -21.91 14.82
CA SER A 394 -7.77 -21.10 13.69
C SER A 394 -6.30 -20.69 13.77
N LEU A 395 -5.61 -20.62 12.62
CA LEU A 395 -4.17 -20.35 12.57
C LEU A 395 -3.78 -18.96 13.13
N ASP A 396 -4.70 -18.00 13.08
CA ASP A 396 -4.58 -16.67 13.71
C ASP A 396 -4.83 -16.66 15.24
N GLY A 397 -5.04 -17.83 15.86
CA GLY A 397 -5.09 -17.98 17.33
C GLY A 397 -6.49 -18.04 17.93
N GLY A 398 -7.50 -18.49 17.19
CA GLY A 398 -8.82 -18.82 17.77
C GLY A 398 -8.86 -20.26 18.27
N ILE A 399 -9.47 -20.49 19.44
CA ILE A 399 -9.70 -21.83 19.98
C ILE A 399 -11.14 -21.95 20.47
N LEU A 400 -11.89 -22.86 19.85
CA LEU A 400 -13.23 -23.30 20.24
C LEU A 400 -13.15 -24.75 20.74
N ARG A 401 -13.53 -24.99 21.99
CA ARG A 401 -13.51 -26.31 22.62
C ARG A 401 -14.86 -27.03 22.42
N GLN A 402 -14.84 -28.36 22.54
CA GLN A 402 -16.00 -29.24 22.32
C GLN A 402 -17.24 -28.86 23.15
N ASN A 403 -17.06 -28.31 24.35
CA ASN A 403 -18.14 -27.90 25.25
C ASN A 403 -18.69 -26.48 24.97
N GLY A 404 -18.38 -25.91 23.81
CA GLY A 404 -18.77 -24.54 23.45
C GLY A 404 -17.95 -23.44 24.15
N ALA A 405 -16.93 -23.81 24.94
CA ALA A 405 -16.03 -22.84 25.55
C ALA A 405 -15.04 -22.27 24.52
N ILE A 406 -14.70 -21.00 24.67
CA ILE A 406 -13.73 -20.30 23.81
C ILE A 406 -12.53 -19.91 24.67
N SER A 407 -11.31 -20.14 24.17
CA SER A 407 -10.10 -19.64 24.82
C SER A 407 -9.73 -18.28 24.24
N LEU A 408 -9.58 -17.25 25.09
CA LEU A 408 -9.22 -15.89 24.72
C LEU A 408 -7.91 -15.49 25.41
N GLY A 409 -7.14 -14.61 24.79
CA GLY A 409 -5.84 -14.14 25.31
C GLY A 409 -4.65 -14.77 24.59
N PHE A 410 -3.44 -14.48 25.09
CA PHE A 410 -2.20 -15.05 24.57
C PHE A 410 -1.84 -16.32 25.35
N GLY A 411 -1.64 -17.44 24.66
CA GLY A 411 -1.16 -18.67 25.27
C GLY A 411 0.35 -18.62 25.45
N ASP A 412 0.83 -18.85 26.67
CA ASP A 412 2.25 -19.11 26.93
C ASP A 412 2.46 -20.63 27.01
N ILE A 413 3.24 -21.19 26.09
CA ILE A 413 3.52 -22.63 26.06
C ILE A 413 5.01 -22.88 26.01
N GLY A 414 5.49 -23.59 27.02
CA GLY A 414 6.87 -24.06 27.08
C GLY A 414 7.22 -25.19 26.10
N VAL A 415 6.25 -26.03 25.68
CA VAL A 415 6.45 -27.20 24.81
C VAL A 415 5.47 -27.22 23.64
N CYS A 416 6.00 -27.28 22.43
CA CYS A 416 5.20 -27.39 21.20
C CYS A 416 5.63 -28.63 20.39
N PHE A 417 4.81 -29.04 19.43
CA PHE A 417 5.21 -30.09 18.48
C PHE A 417 6.44 -29.67 17.66
N GLN A 418 7.26 -30.65 17.27
CA GLN A 418 8.35 -30.43 16.32
C GLN A 418 7.80 -29.90 14.99
N VAL A 419 8.49 -28.94 14.39
CA VAL A 419 8.13 -28.39 13.08
C VAL A 419 9.07 -28.96 12.03
N VAL A 420 8.52 -29.78 11.14
CA VAL A 420 9.21 -30.36 9.99
C VAL A 420 8.54 -29.85 8.71
N PRO A 421 9.10 -28.83 8.04
CA PRO A 421 8.48 -28.27 6.84
C PRO A 421 8.45 -29.32 5.73
N THR A 422 7.29 -29.51 5.11
CA THR A 422 7.18 -30.42 3.97
C THR A 422 7.97 -29.87 2.77
N LYS A 423 8.56 -30.74 1.93
CA LYS A 423 9.31 -30.33 0.72
C LYS A 423 8.53 -29.36 -0.19
N SER A 424 7.20 -29.52 -0.26
CA SER A 424 6.33 -28.63 -1.02
C SER A 424 6.23 -27.23 -0.39
N GLU A 425 6.04 -27.13 0.92
CA GLU A 425 6.03 -25.85 1.63
C GLU A 425 7.41 -25.19 1.67
N MET A 426 8.52 -25.95 1.71
CA MET A 426 9.87 -25.39 1.55
C MET A 426 10.05 -24.73 0.18
N LEU A 427 9.54 -25.34 -0.89
CA LEU A 427 9.57 -24.76 -2.23
C LEU A 427 8.66 -23.53 -2.34
N PHE A 428 7.42 -23.59 -1.85
CA PHE A 428 6.49 -22.47 -1.87
C PHE A 428 6.96 -21.30 -1.01
N SER A 429 7.50 -21.56 0.19
CA SER A 429 8.05 -20.51 1.07
C SER A 429 9.34 -19.92 0.51
N GLN A 430 10.24 -20.72 -0.04
CA GLN A 430 11.48 -20.22 -0.65
C GLN A 430 11.22 -19.42 -1.94
N GLU A 431 10.26 -19.85 -2.76
CA GLU A 431 9.85 -19.15 -3.97
C GLU A 431 9.10 -17.85 -3.63
N ASN A 432 8.18 -17.87 -2.67
CA ASN A 432 7.49 -16.68 -2.17
C ASN A 432 8.46 -15.70 -1.50
N LEU A 433 9.44 -16.17 -0.74
CA LEU A 433 10.49 -15.32 -0.14
C LEU A 433 11.37 -14.67 -1.21
N LYS A 434 11.82 -15.44 -2.22
CA LYS A 434 12.56 -14.87 -3.37
C LYS A 434 11.72 -13.82 -4.10
N ARG A 435 10.46 -14.13 -4.38
CA ARG A 435 9.53 -13.22 -5.05
C ARG A 435 9.25 -11.97 -4.22
N LEU A 436 9.15 -12.10 -2.90
CA LEU A 436 9.00 -10.99 -1.96
C LEU A 436 10.25 -10.11 -1.95
N GLU A 437 11.45 -10.69 -1.92
CA GLU A 437 12.71 -9.96 -1.95
C GLU A 437 12.93 -9.23 -3.29
N GLU A 438 12.57 -9.87 -4.40
CA GLU A 438 12.53 -9.24 -5.72
C GLU A 438 11.56 -8.06 -5.74
N LYS A 439 10.34 -8.23 -5.23
CA LYS A 439 9.33 -7.16 -5.19
C LYS A 439 9.74 -6.02 -4.27
N LYS A 440 10.33 -6.30 -3.10
CA LYS A 440 10.92 -5.29 -2.21
C LYS A 440 12.08 -4.54 -2.88
N SER A 441 12.90 -5.23 -3.68
CA SER A 441 13.95 -4.60 -4.48
C SER A 441 13.38 -3.70 -5.58
N GLN A 442 12.32 -4.14 -6.27
CA GLN A 442 11.59 -3.32 -7.24
C GLN A 442 11.01 -2.06 -6.58
N LEU A 443 10.42 -2.18 -5.39
CA LEU A 443 9.87 -1.04 -4.64
C LEU A 443 10.95 -0.02 -4.28
N ARG A 444 12.15 -0.46 -3.85
CA ARG A 444 13.30 0.43 -3.61
C ARG A 444 13.68 1.21 -4.87
N ALA A 445 13.82 0.53 -6.01
CA ALA A 445 14.18 1.17 -7.27
C ALA A 445 13.13 2.20 -7.74
N ILE A 446 11.83 1.90 -7.55
CA ILE A 446 10.73 2.83 -7.87
C ILE A 446 10.82 4.07 -6.98
N ASN A 447 11.01 3.90 -5.67
CA ASN A 447 11.15 5.03 -4.73
C ASN A 447 12.36 5.92 -5.07
N ASP A 448 13.48 5.34 -5.50
CA ASP A 448 14.65 6.10 -5.97
C ASP A 448 14.33 6.91 -7.24
N LEU A 449 13.61 6.34 -8.19
CA LEU A 449 13.18 7.02 -9.42
C LEU A 449 12.18 8.15 -9.12
N ILE A 450 11.27 7.94 -8.17
CA ILE A 450 10.35 8.96 -7.65
C ILE A 450 11.14 10.10 -7.03
N GLY A 451 12.13 9.79 -6.18
CA GLY A 451 13.02 10.79 -5.57
C GLY A 451 13.77 11.63 -6.61
N LYS A 452 14.36 10.99 -7.63
CA LYS A 452 15.04 11.67 -8.75
C LYS A 452 14.07 12.57 -9.53
N SER A 453 12.86 12.09 -9.82
CA SER A 453 11.85 12.85 -10.56
C SER A 453 11.38 14.08 -9.77
N ARG A 454 11.16 13.94 -8.46
CA ARG A 454 10.81 15.05 -7.55
C ARG A 454 11.90 16.13 -7.51
N PHE A 455 13.17 15.72 -7.51
CA PHE A 455 14.29 16.65 -7.56
C PHE A 455 14.34 17.44 -8.87
N VAL A 456 14.13 16.79 -10.02
CA VAL A 456 14.07 17.45 -11.34
C VAL A 456 12.87 18.40 -11.41
N HIS A 457 11.69 17.96 -10.98
CA HIS A 457 10.48 18.79 -10.91
C HIS A 457 10.70 20.07 -10.10
N GLY A 458 11.30 19.95 -8.91
CA GLY A 458 11.64 21.10 -8.06
C GLY A 458 12.61 22.08 -8.72
N LYS A 459 13.59 21.60 -9.49
CA LYS A 459 14.49 22.47 -10.28
C LYS A 459 13.75 23.19 -11.40
N LEU A 460 12.87 22.49 -12.12
CA LEU A 460 12.08 23.07 -13.21
C LEU A 460 11.12 24.13 -12.69
N LEU A 461 10.41 23.88 -11.58
CA LEU A 461 9.52 24.87 -10.95
C LEU A 461 10.26 26.13 -10.52
N LYS A 462 11.45 26.01 -9.94
CA LYS A 462 12.29 27.17 -9.58
C LYS A 462 12.66 27.99 -10.82
N LYS A 463 13.06 27.34 -11.91
CA LYS A 463 13.37 28.00 -13.19
C LYS A 463 12.13 28.67 -13.79
N PHE A 464 11.00 27.99 -13.81
CA PHE A 464 9.72 28.51 -14.29
C PHE A 464 9.30 29.77 -13.55
N ARG A 465 9.32 29.74 -12.20
CA ARG A 465 9.00 30.91 -11.37
C ARG A 465 9.95 32.07 -11.62
N LYS A 466 11.25 31.80 -11.81
CA LYS A 466 12.23 32.84 -12.14
C LYS A 466 11.89 33.53 -13.46
N ARG A 467 11.63 32.75 -14.52
CA ARG A 467 11.24 33.29 -15.84
C ARG A 467 9.91 34.02 -15.80
N LEU A 468 8.94 33.51 -15.05
CA LEU A 468 7.66 34.17 -14.86
C LEU A 468 7.82 35.52 -14.17
N MET A 469 8.66 35.62 -13.12
CA MET A 469 8.97 36.91 -12.49
C MET A 469 9.69 37.88 -13.43
N GLU A 470 10.60 37.39 -14.27
CA GLU A 470 11.24 38.22 -15.32
C GLU A 470 10.19 38.75 -16.31
N TYR A 471 9.23 37.92 -16.69
CA TYR A 471 8.14 38.26 -17.60
C TYR A 471 7.19 39.27 -16.99
N THR A 472 6.76 39.06 -15.74
CA THR A 472 5.91 39.99 -15.00
C THR A 472 6.62 41.32 -14.75
N LYS A 473 7.91 41.35 -14.41
CA LYS A 473 8.66 42.61 -14.28
C LYS A 473 8.74 43.41 -15.58
N LEU A 474 8.85 42.75 -16.73
CA LEU A 474 8.77 43.42 -18.03
C LEU A 474 7.38 44.01 -18.27
N MET A 475 6.32 43.34 -17.80
CA MET A 475 4.96 43.86 -17.81
C MET A 475 4.75 45.00 -16.80
N ASP A 476 5.29 44.94 -15.58
CA ASP A 476 5.09 45.99 -14.57
C ASP A 476 5.87 47.28 -14.90
N ASN A 477 7.04 47.15 -15.52
CA ASN A 477 7.79 48.30 -16.05
C ASN A 477 7.07 49.02 -17.21
N PHE A 478 5.96 48.46 -17.71
CA PHE A 478 5.06 49.05 -18.70
C PHE A 478 3.99 49.94 -18.05
N ASP A 479 3.67 49.68 -16.78
CA ASP A 479 2.54 50.25 -16.04
C ASP A 479 2.89 51.32 -14.99
N PRO A 480 3.93 52.19 -15.13
CA PRO A 480 4.00 53.34 -14.26
C PRO A 480 3.00 54.40 -14.73
N ILE A 481 2.13 54.78 -13.78
CA ILE A 481 1.23 55.96 -13.73
C ILE A 481 -0.24 55.67 -14.11
N LEU A 482 -0.92 54.97 -13.20
CA LEU A 482 -2.30 55.25 -12.79
C LEU A 482 -2.34 55.77 -11.33
N GLN A 483 -1.36 56.60 -10.97
CA GLN A 483 -1.39 57.41 -9.76
C GLN A 483 -0.99 58.83 -10.12
N HIS A 484 -1.95 59.59 -10.64
CA HIS A 484 -2.25 60.95 -10.25
C HIS A 484 -3.63 61.35 -10.76
#